data_AF-A0A397B473-F1
#
_entry.id   AF-A0A397B473-F1
#
_cell.length_a   1.000
_cell.length_b   1.000
_cell.length_c   1.000
_cell.angle_alpha   90.00
_cell.angle_beta   90.00
_cell.angle_gamma   90.00
#
_symmetry.space_group_name_H-M   'P 1'
#
loop_
_entity.id
_entity.type
_entity.pdbx_description
1 polymer ?
#
loop_
_entity_poly.entity_id
_entity_poly.type
_entity_poly.pdbx_seq_one_letter_code
_entity_poly.pdbx_strand_id
1 'polypeptide(L)'
;MDLKAVDIVGVSSGEGTRSCAYHEICGDSLTDKVSKCRAAGCGDDFATVLWALLFRYEDVFRLSLDRDPLADVAPLRVTLKAGAESVRCKARRYSKEQRDFMAKHVEELQAACNVEAL
;
A
#
# COMPACT_ATOMS: atom_id res chain seq x y z
N MET A 1 -17.01 14.39 27.02
CA MET A 1 -15.89 15.34 27.01
C MET A 1 -14.70 14.64 26.39
N ASP A 2 -14.14 14.96 25.24
CA ASP A 2 -14.54 15.70 24.06
C ASP A 2 -13.58 15.14 23.00
N LEU A 3 -14.10 14.53 21.92
CA LEU A 3 -13.26 14.07 20.81
C LEU A 3 -12.94 15.29 19.96
N LYS A 4 -11.75 15.88 20.13
CA LYS A 4 -11.27 16.93 19.23
C LYS A 4 -10.69 16.28 17.99
N ALA A 5 -11.28 16.63 16.85
CA ALA A 5 -10.79 16.32 15.51
C ALA A 5 -9.37 16.86 15.34
N VAL A 6 -8.51 16.06 14.71
CA VAL A 6 -7.19 16.49 14.28
C VAL A 6 -7.24 16.58 12.77
N ASP A 7 -7.19 17.80 12.26
CA ASP A 7 -7.06 18.10 10.84
C ASP A 7 -5.69 17.62 10.35
N ILE A 8 -5.68 16.76 9.34
CA ILE A 8 -4.47 16.37 8.63
C ILE A 8 -4.40 17.24 7.36
N VAL A 9 -3.60 18.30 7.42
CA VAL A 9 -3.21 19.07 6.24
C VAL A 9 -2.15 18.26 5.49
N GLY A 10 -2.53 17.74 4.32
CA GLY A 10 -1.62 17.03 3.41
C GLY A 10 -0.76 17.99 2.60
N VAL A 11 0.52 17.69 2.45
CA VAL A 11 1.39 18.26 1.42
C VAL A 11 2.16 17.11 0.77
N SER A 12 1.99 16.98 -0.54
CA SER A 12 2.64 15.98 -1.40
C SER A 12 3.69 16.64 -2.29
N SER A 13 4.93 16.15 -2.26
CA SER A 13 5.91 16.30 -3.33
C SER A 13 7.10 15.38 -3.08
N GLY A 14 7.52 14.62 -4.09
CA GLY A 14 8.80 13.90 -4.04
C GLY A 14 8.87 12.64 -4.90
N GLU A 15 9.10 12.88 -6.20
CA GLU A 15 9.59 12.02 -7.29
C GLU A 15 10.04 10.57 -6.97
N GLY A 16 9.36 9.59 -7.61
CA GLY A 16 9.61 8.15 -7.47
C GLY A 16 10.77 7.61 -8.32
N THR A 17 11.66 6.87 -7.67
CA THR A 17 12.69 6.03 -8.32
C THR A 17 12.04 4.85 -9.02
N ARG A 18 12.13 4.81 -10.35
CA ARG A 18 11.74 3.69 -11.20
C ARG A 18 12.61 2.47 -10.92
N SER A 19 12.11 1.50 -10.18
CA SER A 19 12.62 0.13 -10.22
C SER A 19 11.55 -0.83 -9.74
N CYS A 20 11.19 -1.79 -10.60
CA CYS A 20 10.97 -3.20 -10.29
C CYS A 20 10.03 -3.82 -11.33
N ALA A 21 10.16 -5.12 -11.54
CA ALA A 21 9.41 -5.98 -12.48
C ALA A 21 7.87 -5.95 -12.33
N TYR A 22 7.33 -5.15 -11.41
CA TYR A 22 5.89 -4.95 -11.17
C TYR A 22 5.18 -4.09 -12.21
N HIS A 23 5.93 -3.27 -12.96
CA HIS A 23 5.39 -2.47 -14.06
C HIS A 23 4.70 -3.41 -15.08
N GLU A 24 5.37 -4.49 -15.51
CA GLU A 24 4.81 -5.39 -16.54
C GLU A 24 3.45 -6.03 -16.14
N ILE A 25 3.26 -6.46 -14.88
CA ILE A 25 2.01 -7.08 -14.41
C ILE A 25 0.89 -6.03 -14.23
N CYS A 26 1.26 -4.83 -13.76
CA CYS A 26 0.30 -3.73 -13.62
C CYS A 26 -0.23 -3.29 -15.00
N GLY A 27 0.67 -3.17 -15.99
CA GLY A 27 0.34 -2.81 -17.36
C GLY A 27 -0.74 -3.69 -17.99
N ASP A 28 -0.69 -5.01 -17.77
CA ASP A 28 -1.72 -5.94 -18.27
C ASP A 28 -3.10 -5.66 -17.66
N SER A 29 -3.16 -5.44 -16.34
CA SER A 29 -4.41 -5.11 -15.64
C SER A 29 -4.97 -3.75 -16.06
N LEU A 30 -4.11 -2.75 -16.28
CA LEU A 30 -4.51 -1.43 -16.76
C LEU A 30 -5.03 -1.48 -18.20
N THR A 31 -4.39 -2.28 -19.06
CA THR A 31 -4.83 -2.50 -20.43
C THR A 31 -6.20 -3.19 -20.48
N ASP A 32 -6.43 -4.20 -19.64
CA ASP A 32 -7.73 -4.86 -19.49
C ASP A 32 -8.84 -3.89 -19.05
N LYS A 33 -8.54 -2.94 -18.16
CA LYS A 33 -9.52 -1.89 -17.79
C LYS A 33 -9.87 -0.99 -18.98
N VAL A 34 -8.89 -0.58 -19.78
CA VAL A 34 -9.13 0.24 -20.98
C VAL A 34 -9.94 -0.53 -22.01
N SER A 35 -9.67 -1.82 -22.22
CA SER A 35 -10.41 -2.67 -23.16
C SER A 35 -11.88 -2.83 -22.75
N LYS A 36 -12.15 -3.02 -21.44
CA LYS A 36 -13.50 -3.05 -20.88
C LYS A 36 -14.24 -1.74 -21.09
N CYS A 37 -13.57 -0.59 -20.93
CA CYS A 37 -14.18 0.71 -21.23
C CYS A 37 -14.56 0.82 -22.71
N ARG A 38 -13.68 0.41 -23.63
CA ARG A 38 -13.98 0.37 -25.08
C ARG A 38 -15.19 -0.51 -25.38
N ALA A 39 -15.24 -1.71 -24.80
CA ALA A 39 -16.36 -2.65 -24.96
C ALA A 39 -17.68 -2.08 -24.41
N ALA A 40 -17.63 -1.22 -23.40
CA ALA A 40 -18.79 -0.52 -22.86
C ALA A 40 -19.25 0.70 -23.70
N GLY A 41 -18.62 0.95 -24.86
CA GLY A 41 -19.00 2.03 -25.77
C GLY A 41 -18.25 3.35 -25.57
N CYS A 42 -17.13 3.32 -24.84
CA CYS A 42 -16.19 4.44 -24.78
C CYS A 42 -15.61 4.75 -26.16
N GLY A 43 -15.61 6.02 -26.58
CA GLY A 43 -14.99 6.47 -27.82
C GLY A 43 -13.47 6.31 -27.80
N ASP A 44 -12.87 6.06 -28.97
CA ASP A 44 -11.44 5.74 -29.10
C ASP A 44 -10.51 6.87 -28.62
N ASP A 45 -10.90 8.13 -28.84
CA ASP A 45 -10.15 9.30 -28.36
C ASP A 45 -10.07 9.30 -26.82
N PHE A 46 -11.20 9.02 -26.16
CA PHE A 46 -11.24 8.95 -24.70
C PHE A 46 -10.45 7.74 -24.18
N ALA A 47 -10.58 6.58 -24.82
CA ALA A 47 -9.83 5.38 -24.44
C ALA A 47 -8.31 5.60 -24.55
N THR A 48 -7.87 6.36 -25.55
CA THR A 48 -6.46 6.73 -25.76
C THR A 48 -5.96 7.65 -24.64
N VAL A 49 -6.74 8.68 -24.29
CA VAL A 49 -6.41 9.59 -23.17
C VAL A 49 -6.38 8.83 -21.85
N LEU A 50 -7.35 7.94 -21.61
CA LEU A 50 -7.41 7.11 -20.42
C LEU A 50 -6.18 6.19 -20.30
N TRP A 51 -5.81 5.51 -21.39
CA TRP A 51 -4.62 4.68 -21.44
C TRP A 51 -3.37 5.49 -21.09
N ALA A 52 -3.18 6.65 -21.74
CA ALA A 52 -2.03 7.51 -21.47
C ALA A 52 -1.97 7.98 -20.01
N LEU A 53 -3.12 8.25 -19.39
CA LEU A 53 -3.19 8.66 -17.99
C LEU A 53 -2.83 7.51 -17.03
N LEU A 54 -3.37 6.31 -17.27
CA LEU A 54 -3.13 5.15 -16.42
C LEU A 54 -1.66 4.73 -16.44
N PHE A 55 -1.06 4.67 -17.63
CA PHE A 55 0.36 4.31 -17.78
C PHE A 55 1.32 5.42 -17.31
N ARG A 56 0.87 6.69 -17.32
CA ARG A 56 1.65 7.79 -16.73
C ARG A 56 1.81 7.64 -15.21
N TYR A 57 0.82 7.07 -14.52
CA TYR A 57 0.79 6.89 -13.08
C TYR A 57 0.76 5.41 -12.69
N GLU A 58 1.42 4.57 -13.50
CA GLU A 58 1.42 3.12 -13.32
C GLU A 58 2.01 2.69 -11.97
N ASP A 59 2.98 3.45 -11.48
CA ASP A 59 3.66 3.29 -10.20
C ASP A 59 2.78 3.57 -8.97
N VAL A 60 1.63 4.23 -9.16
CA VAL A 60 0.66 4.51 -8.10
C VAL A 60 -0.21 3.27 -7.80
N PHE A 61 -0.41 2.40 -8.78
CA PHE A 61 -1.28 1.24 -8.64
C PHE A 61 -0.53 0.05 -8.05
N ARG A 62 -1.15 -0.64 -7.09
CA ARG A 62 -0.60 -1.83 -6.44
C ARG A 62 -1.52 -3.02 -6.63
N LEU A 63 -0.98 -4.12 -7.14
CA LEU A 63 -1.68 -5.40 -7.25
C LEU A 63 -1.32 -6.37 -6.11
N SER A 64 -0.14 -6.19 -5.53
CA SER A 64 0.34 -6.94 -4.37
C SER A 64 1.07 -6.00 -3.41
N LEU A 65 1.28 -6.45 -2.18
CA LEU A 65 2.19 -5.79 -1.25
C LEU A 65 3.61 -5.89 -1.81
N ASP A 66 4.35 -4.79 -1.77
CA ASP A 66 5.74 -4.71 -2.17
C ASP A 66 6.49 -3.65 -1.34
N ARG A 67 7.81 -3.59 -1.49
CA ARG A 67 8.68 -2.63 -0.83
C ARG A 67 8.50 -1.25 -1.45
N ASP A 68 7.59 -0.50 -0.86
CA ASP A 68 7.46 0.91 -1.22
C ASP A 68 8.76 1.67 -0.87
N PRO A 69 9.21 2.59 -1.74
CA PRO A 69 10.26 3.50 -1.37
C PRO A 69 9.84 4.28 -0.12
N LEU A 70 10.81 4.58 0.73
CA LEU A 70 10.54 5.38 1.92
C LEU A 70 9.92 6.71 1.49
N ALA A 71 8.77 7.04 2.06
CA ALA A 71 8.20 8.36 1.90
C ALA A 71 9.20 9.39 2.44
N ASP A 72 9.31 10.55 1.77
CA ASP A 72 10.17 11.67 2.17
C ASP A 72 9.58 12.40 3.38
N VAL A 73 9.51 11.68 4.49
CA VAL A 73 9.01 12.15 5.78
C VAL A 73 9.93 11.66 6.87
N ALA A 74 10.14 12.48 7.90
CA ALA A 74 10.94 12.07 9.04
C ALA A 74 10.32 10.82 9.70
N PRO A 75 11.13 9.84 10.12
CA PRO A 75 10.64 8.66 10.81
C PRO A 75 9.82 9.03 12.05
N LEU A 76 8.74 8.29 12.30
CA LEU A 76 7.88 8.50 13.45
C LEU A 76 8.66 8.27 14.75
N ARG A 77 8.72 9.31 15.61
CA ARG A 77 9.29 9.22 16.96
C ARG A 77 8.16 9.07 17.98
N VAL A 78 8.10 7.91 18.63
CA VAL A 78 7.13 7.65 19.70
C VAL A 78 7.74 8.07 21.04
N THR A 79 7.07 8.98 21.75
CA THR A 79 7.49 9.41 23.10
C THR A 79 6.65 8.70 24.14
N LEU A 80 7.30 7.99 25.07
CA LEU A 80 6.62 7.36 26.19
C LEU A 80 6.28 8.39 27.27
N LYS A 81 5.15 8.20 27.96
CA LYS A 81 4.82 9.01 29.14
C LYS A 81 5.85 8.75 30.25
N ALA A 82 6.13 9.77 31.06
CA ALA A 82 7.00 9.62 32.23
C ALA A 82 6.49 8.51 33.15
N GLY A 83 7.38 7.63 33.58
CA GLY A 83 7.04 6.46 34.41
C GLY A 83 6.37 5.30 33.66
N ALA A 84 6.33 5.31 32.33
CA ALA A 84 5.83 4.16 31.57
C ALA A 84 6.78 2.96 31.70
N GLU A 85 6.22 1.82 32.05
CA GLU A 85 6.95 0.55 32.12
C GLU A 85 6.55 -0.38 30.97
N SER A 86 7.50 -1.17 30.47
CA SER A 86 7.22 -2.17 29.44
C SER A 86 6.39 -3.31 30.03
N VAL A 87 5.27 -3.64 29.38
CA VAL A 87 4.42 -4.77 29.78
C VAL A 87 4.49 -5.86 28.72
N ARG A 88 4.81 -7.09 29.13
CA ARG A 88 4.74 -8.26 28.25
C ARG A 88 3.35 -8.89 28.37
N CYS A 89 2.52 -8.68 27.36
CA CYS A 89 1.19 -9.29 27.29
C CYS A 89 1.28 -10.77 26.90
N LYS A 90 0.39 -11.59 27.46
CA LYS A 90 0.23 -13.00 27.05
C LYS A 90 -0.33 -13.07 25.62
N ALA A 91 0.23 -13.95 24.80
CA ALA A 91 -0.27 -14.18 23.44
C ALA A 91 -1.73 -14.67 23.44
N ARG A 92 -2.53 -14.16 22.50
CA ARG A 92 -3.90 -14.62 22.28
C ARG A 92 -3.88 -16.03 21.72
N ARG A 93 -4.87 -16.85 22.14
CA ARG A 93 -5.10 -18.18 21.58
C ARG A 93 -6.05 -18.05 20.40
N TYR A 94 -5.62 -18.51 19.24
CA TYR A 94 -6.39 -18.52 17.99
C TYR A 94 -6.70 -19.95 17.57
N SER A 95 -7.78 -20.16 16.83
CA SER A 95 -8.10 -21.46 16.23
C SER A 95 -7.02 -21.86 15.21
N LYS A 96 -7.06 -23.09 14.70
CA LYS A 96 -6.09 -23.53 13.69
C LYS A 96 -6.24 -22.70 12.41
N GLU A 97 -7.46 -22.51 11.95
CA GLU A 97 -7.79 -21.77 10.72
C GLU A 97 -7.30 -20.31 10.81
N GLN A 98 -7.52 -19.68 11.96
CA GLN A 98 -7.06 -18.31 12.22
C GLN A 98 -5.52 -18.22 12.25
N ARG A 99 -4.84 -19.20 12.85
CA ARG A 99 -3.36 -19.23 12.87
C ARG A 99 -2.79 -19.42 11.48
N ASP A 100 -3.35 -20.34 10.70
CA ASP A 100 -2.90 -20.61 9.33
C ASP A 100 -3.08 -19.35 8.45
N PHE A 101 -4.20 -18.65 8.61
CA PHE A 101 -4.46 -17.37 7.95
C PHE A 101 -3.41 -16.30 8.33
N MET A 102 -3.18 -16.09 9.63
CA MET A 102 -2.22 -15.09 10.10
C MET A 102 -0.78 -15.44 9.67
N ALA A 103 -0.40 -16.72 9.73
CA ALA A 103 0.93 -17.15 9.33
C ALA A 103 1.21 -16.79 7.87
N LYS A 104 0.25 -17.09 6.97
CA LYS A 104 0.35 -16.72 5.56
C LYS A 104 0.48 -15.20 5.37
N HIS A 105 -0.34 -14.40 6.05
CA HIS A 105 -0.31 -12.94 5.89
C HIS A 105 0.96 -12.31 6.48
N VAL A 106 1.47 -12.85 7.59
CA VAL A 106 2.74 -12.39 8.17
C VAL A 106 3.90 -12.71 7.23
N GLU A 107 3.91 -13.88 6.58
CA GLU A 107 4.91 -14.24 5.58
C GLU A 107 4.89 -13.27 4.38
N GLU A 108 3.70 -12.95 3.86
CA GLU A 108 3.54 -11.93 2.81
C GLU A 108 4.07 -10.56 3.25
N LEU A 109 3.77 -10.13 4.48
CA LEU A 109 4.25 -8.85 5.03
C LEU A 109 5.76 -8.83 5.27
N GLN A 110 6.37 -9.94 5.69
CA GLN A 110 7.82 -10.04 5.90
C GLN A 110 8.59 -10.03 4.58
N ALA A 111 8.02 -10.61 3.52
CA ALA A 111 8.61 -10.55 2.18
C ALA A 111 8.52 -9.13 1.59
N ALA A 112 7.33 -8.51 1.70
CA ALA A 112 7.02 -7.24 1.05
C ALA A 112 7.41 -5.99 1.84
N CYS A 113 7.46 -6.06 3.16
CA CYS A 113 7.74 -4.90 4.03
C CYS A 113 8.95 -5.18 4.94
N ASN A 114 9.58 -4.12 5.44
CA ASN A 114 10.62 -4.23 6.46
C ASN A 114 10.01 -4.52 7.84
N VAL A 115 9.32 -5.66 7.97
CA VAL A 115 8.88 -6.19 9.27
C VAL A 115 9.96 -7.13 9.76
N GLU A 116 10.86 -6.63 10.61
CA GLU A 116 11.82 -7.51 11.28
C GLU A 116 11.08 -8.38 12.31
N ALA A 117 11.42 -9.68 12.33
CA ALA A 117 10.93 -10.57 13.38
C ALA A 117 11.58 -10.17 14.71
N LEU A 118 10.75 -9.64 15.63
CA LEU A 118 11.12 -9.39 17.03
C LEU A 118 11.24 -10.70 17.84
#